data_AF-A0A4R6UM61-F1
#
_entry.id   AF-A0A4R6UM61-F1
#
_cell.length_a   1.000
_cell.length_b   1.000
_cell.length_c   1.000
_cell.angle_alpha   90.00
_cell.angle_beta   90.00
_cell.angle_gamma   90.00
#
_symmetry.space_group_name_H-M   'P 1'
#
loop_
_entity.id
_entity.type
_entity.pdbx_description
1 polymer ?
#
loop_
_entity_poly.entity_id
_entity_poly.type
_entity_poly.pdbx_seq_one_letter_code
_entity_poly.pdbx_strand_id
1 'polypeptide(L)'
;MQSRRFANPWWLMAGAAAGGLAWAVGLPVWAAAVIGVIIWLTTILVFGFLFASPDPLVPVPDTGCAERARSAAAAFRELAAPLSAEPPVDRMLWRVDEIAASISHLSRRSDELASLSHTLSGDPREHEYAQYVQGRYDEVRHRTQAATSDLENTVARFEGILSARHLSAGGGALDELAAALETIGYGVDIGERIVDDVLGPEPSPGPPVP
;
A
#
# COMPACT_ATOMS: atom_id res chain seq x y z
N MET A 1 -9.24 -27.89 -9.42
CA MET A 1 -8.82 -27.98 -8.01
C MET A 1 -7.36 -27.51 -7.93
N GLN A 2 -7.16 -26.21 -7.68
CA GLN A 2 -5.85 -25.57 -7.49
C GLN A 2 -5.37 -25.80 -6.05
N SER A 3 -4.49 -26.77 -5.85
CA SER A 3 -3.98 -27.15 -4.51
C SER A 3 -2.51 -26.75 -4.29
N ARG A 4 -2.01 -25.67 -4.91
CA ARG A 4 -0.56 -25.33 -4.87
C ARG A 4 -0.20 -23.86 -4.56
N ARG A 5 -1.03 -23.11 -3.82
CA ARG A 5 -0.63 -21.78 -3.29
C ARG A 5 -0.45 -21.69 -1.77
N PHE A 6 -0.83 -22.72 -1.01
CA PHE A 6 -0.76 -22.70 0.46
C PHE A 6 0.55 -23.25 1.07
N ALA A 7 1.54 -23.59 0.25
CA ALA A 7 2.79 -24.21 0.72
C ALA A 7 4.03 -23.45 0.23
N ASN A 8 4.11 -22.15 0.51
CA ASN A 8 5.41 -21.48 0.47
C ASN A 8 6.23 -22.00 1.67
N PRO A 9 7.37 -22.69 1.45
CA PRO A 9 8.15 -23.31 2.52
C PRO A 9 8.66 -22.28 3.56
N TRP A 10 8.82 -21.02 3.16
CA TRP A 10 9.22 -19.95 4.07
C TRP A 10 8.19 -19.63 5.15
N TRP A 11 6.89 -19.71 4.82
CA TRP A 11 5.83 -19.42 5.80
C TRP A 11 5.68 -20.55 6.83
N LEU A 12 5.95 -21.79 6.43
CA LEU A 12 6.04 -22.92 7.34
C LEU A 12 7.21 -22.77 8.31
N MET A 13 8.36 -22.27 7.85
CA MET A 13 9.50 -21.98 8.72
C MET A 13 9.19 -20.87 9.75
N ALA A 14 8.49 -19.81 9.36
CA ALA A 14 8.10 -18.74 10.28
C ALA A 14 7.15 -19.23 11.38
N GLY A 15 6.12 -20.02 11.01
CA GLY A 15 5.22 -20.65 11.98
C GLY A 15 5.93 -21.62 12.93
N ALA A 16 6.87 -22.42 12.41
CA ALA A 16 7.68 -23.34 13.21
C ALA A 16 8.65 -22.61 14.17
N ALA A 17 9.29 -21.53 13.72
CA ALA A 17 10.19 -20.72 14.53
C ALA A 17 9.44 -20.05 15.70
N ALA A 18 8.25 -19.50 15.43
CA ALA A 18 7.42 -18.90 16.47
C ALA A 18 6.89 -19.93 17.48
N GLY A 19 6.47 -21.12 17.02
CA GLY A 19 6.09 -22.22 17.90
C GLY A 19 7.25 -22.73 18.76
N GLY A 20 8.47 -22.81 18.19
CA GLY A 20 9.68 -23.18 18.92
C GLY A 20 10.07 -22.16 20.00
N LEU A 21 9.95 -20.87 19.69
CA LEU A 21 10.16 -19.77 20.64
C LEU A 21 9.14 -19.81 21.79
N ALA A 22 7.86 -20.06 21.50
CA ALA A 22 6.83 -20.17 22.52
C ALA A 22 7.10 -21.33 23.51
N TRP A 23 7.58 -22.48 23.01
CA TRP A 23 7.97 -23.61 23.85
C TRP A 23 9.20 -23.30 24.72
N ALA A 24 10.17 -22.55 24.19
CA ALA A 24 11.39 -22.17 24.92
C ALA A 24 11.13 -21.25 26.14
N VAL A 25 10.02 -20.50 26.14
CA VAL A 25 9.61 -19.63 27.26
C VAL A 25 8.75 -20.39 28.30
N GLY A 26 8.63 -21.73 28.18
CA GLY A 26 8.00 -22.59 29.17
C GLY A 26 6.48 -22.73 29.03
N LEU A 27 5.92 -22.38 27.87
CA LEU A 27 4.50 -22.60 27.60
C LEU A 27 4.19 -24.10 27.43
N PRO A 28 3.01 -24.57 27.90
CA PRO A 28 2.58 -25.94 27.66
C PRO A 28 2.46 -26.21 26.16
N VAL A 29 2.82 -27.42 25.73
CA VAL A 29 2.99 -27.81 24.32
C VAL A 29 1.79 -27.44 23.45
N TRP A 30 0.57 -27.58 23.98
CA TRP A 30 -0.65 -27.23 23.26
C TRP A 30 -0.79 -25.72 23.01
N ALA A 31 -0.32 -24.86 23.93
CA ALA A 31 -0.34 -23.42 23.78
C ALA A 31 0.70 -22.94 22.75
N ALA A 32 1.88 -23.56 22.72
CA ALA A 32 2.89 -23.29 21.70
C ALA A 32 2.41 -23.66 20.28
N ALA A 33 1.71 -24.78 20.15
CA ALA A 33 1.09 -25.20 18.89
C ALA A 33 0.02 -24.21 18.42
N VAL A 34 -0.86 -23.75 19.33
CA VAL A 34 -1.90 -22.75 19.01
C VAL A 34 -1.28 -21.42 18.57
N ILE A 35 -0.24 -20.94 19.24
CA ILE A 35 0.46 -19.70 18.85
C ILE A 35 1.10 -19.81 17.47
N GLY A 36 1.78 -20.94 17.19
CA GLY A 36 2.37 -21.20 15.87
C GLY A 36 1.31 -21.21 14.75
N VAL A 37 0.16 -21.83 14.99
CA VAL A 37 -0.97 -21.84 14.05
C VAL A 37 -1.57 -20.44 13.86
N ILE A 38 -1.76 -19.68 14.93
CA ILE A 38 -2.28 -18.30 14.86
C ILE A 38 -1.32 -17.44 14.04
N ILE A 39 -0.02 -17.45 14.34
CA ILE A 39 0.97 -16.65 13.61
C ILE A 39 1.00 -17.07 12.14
N TRP A 40 1.01 -18.37 11.84
CA TRP A 40 0.96 -18.88 10.48
C TRP A 40 -0.31 -18.42 9.73
N LEU A 41 -1.48 -18.50 10.36
CA LEU A 41 -2.74 -18.02 9.80
C LEU A 41 -2.74 -16.50 9.61
N THR A 42 -2.22 -15.73 10.57
CA THR A 42 -2.09 -14.28 10.48
C THR A 42 -1.12 -13.90 9.36
N THR A 43 0.00 -14.59 9.20
CA THR A 43 0.92 -14.39 8.08
C THR A 43 0.24 -14.73 6.75
N ILE A 44 -0.53 -15.82 6.65
CA ILE A 44 -1.31 -16.14 5.45
C ILE A 44 -2.37 -15.09 5.17
N LEU A 45 -3.03 -14.57 6.20
CA LEU A 45 -4.06 -13.54 6.03
C LEU A 45 -3.43 -12.22 5.58
N VAL A 46 -2.36 -11.77 6.25
CA VAL A 46 -1.67 -10.53 5.92
C VAL A 46 -0.99 -10.65 4.56
N PHE A 47 -0.14 -11.65 4.34
CA PHE A 47 0.63 -11.76 3.10
C PHE A 47 -0.14 -12.40 1.93
N GLY A 48 -1.07 -13.30 2.21
CA GLY A 48 -1.88 -13.94 1.18
C GLY A 48 -3.13 -13.15 0.78
N PHE A 49 -3.64 -12.29 1.67
CA PHE A 49 -4.88 -11.54 1.42
C PHE A 49 -4.66 -10.03 1.33
N LEU A 50 -3.80 -9.42 2.17
CA LEU A 50 -3.45 -7.99 2.04
C LEU A 50 -2.32 -7.74 1.04
N PHE A 51 -1.40 -8.70 0.86
CA PHE A 51 -0.33 -8.65 -0.14
C PHE A 51 -0.46 -9.77 -1.19
N ALA A 52 -1.70 -10.14 -1.53
CA ALA A 52 -1.96 -11.14 -2.56
C ALA A 52 -1.13 -10.80 -3.81
N SER A 53 -0.05 -11.56 -4.04
CA SER A 53 0.77 -11.40 -5.23
C SER A 53 -0.17 -11.62 -6.41
N PRO A 54 -0.37 -10.61 -7.29
CA PRO A 54 -1.17 -10.82 -8.47
C PRO A 54 -0.57 -12.00 -9.24
N ASP A 55 -1.45 -12.85 -9.79
CA ASP A 55 -1.06 -13.82 -10.79
C ASP A 55 -0.12 -13.15 -11.81
N PRO A 56 0.93 -13.82 -12.32
CA PRO A 56 1.74 -13.30 -13.41
C PRO A 56 0.91 -13.36 -14.70
N LEU A 57 -0.11 -12.53 -14.78
CA LEU A 57 -0.98 -12.36 -15.92
C LEU A 57 -0.94 -10.91 -16.32
N VAL A 58 -0.06 -10.69 -17.31
CA VAL A 58 0.06 -9.50 -18.14
C VAL A 58 0.61 -8.28 -17.40
N PRO A 59 1.71 -7.65 -17.88
CA PRO A 59 2.07 -6.31 -17.43
C PRO A 59 0.93 -5.38 -17.85
N VAL A 60 -0.02 -5.13 -16.95
CA VAL A 60 -0.97 -4.02 -17.10
C VAL A 60 -0.09 -2.76 -17.11
N PRO A 61 -0.10 -1.94 -18.16
CA PRO A 61 0.69 -0.73 -18.14
C PRO A 61 0.29 0.12 -16.91
N ASP A 62 1.27 0.66 -16.18
CA ASP A 62 1.06 1.53 -14.99
C ASP A 62 0.37 2.86 -15.34
N THR A 63 -0.07 2.99 -16.58
CA THR A 63 -0.70 4.16 -17.17
C THR A 63 -2.11 4.30 -16.62
N GLY A 64 -2.22 4.82 -15.40
CA GLY A 64 -3.52 5.24 -14.88
C GLY A 64 -3.61 5.40 -13.38
N CYS A 65 -2.64 4.94 -12.57
CA CYS A 65 -2.76 5.07 -11.11
C CYS A 65 -2.87 6.54 -10.67
N ALA A 66 -2.01 7.41 -11.20
CA ALA A 66 -2.08 8.86 -10.97
C ALA A 66 -3.42 9.48 -11.40
N GLU A 67 -3.95 9.09 -12.57
CA GLU A 67 -5.23 9.59 -13.07
C GLU A 67 -6.40 9.10 -12.20
N ARG A 68 -6.39 7.81 -11.85
CA ARG A 68 -7.39 7.17 -10.99
C ARG A 68 -7.41 7.76 -9.60
N ALA A 69 -6.24 7.97 -8.99
CA ALA A 69 -6.14 8.61 -7.69
C ALA A 69 -6.64 10.07 -7.72
N ARG A 70 -6.32 10.84 -8.77
CA ARG A 70 -6.88 12.19 -8.97
C ARG A 70 -8.39 12.17 -9.16
N SER A 71 -8.91 11.22 -9.93
CA SER A 71 -10.35 11.03 -10.13
C SER A 71 -11.06 10.65 -8.82
N ALA A 72 -10.49 9.74 -8.04
CA ALA A 72 -10.99 9.35 -6.72
C ALA A 72 -11.00 10.53 -5.76
N ALA A 73 -9.95 11.35 -5.73
CA ALA A 73 -9.90 12.56 -4.92
C ALA A 73 -10.96 13.59 -5.34
N ALA A 74 -11.16 13.77 -6.66
CA ALA A 74 -12.22 14.64 -7.19
C ALA A 74 -13.61 14.13 -6.77
N ALA A 75 -13.89 12.84 -6.93
CA ALA A 75 -15.15 12.23 -6.53
C ALA A 75 -15.39 12.35 -5.01
N PHE A 76 -14.35 12.13 -4.19
CA PHE A 76 -14.44 12.31 -2.75
C PHE A 76 -14.82 13.76 -2.39
N ARG A 77 -14.21 14.75 -3.06
CA ARG A 77 -14.51 16.17 -2.88
C ARG A 77 -15.95 16.52 -3.25
N GLU A 78 -16.46 15.98 -4.36
CA GLU A 78 -17.85 16.17 -4.77
C GLU A 78 -18.84 15.58 -3.76
N LEU A 79 -18.56 14.38 -3.26
CA LEU A 79 -19.37 13.73 -2.21
C LEU A 79 -19.30 14.48 -0.87
N ALA A 80 -18.15 15.06 -0.54
CA ALA A 80 -17.91 15.77 0.71
C ALA A 80 -18.42 17.22 0.70
N ALA A 81 -18.67 17.82 -0.47
CA ALA A 81 -19.15 19.19 -0.61
C ALA A 81 -20.31 19.58 0.34
N PRO A 82 -21.38 18.77 0.51
CA PRO A 82 -22.47 19.08 1.43
C PRO A 82 -22.10 18.98 2.92
N LEU A 83 -20.97 18.35 3.26
CA LEU A 83 -20.46 18.15 4.63
C LEU A 83 -19.17 18.95 4.90
N SER A 84 -18.74 19.79 3.97
CA SER A 84 -17.43 20.47 4.00
C SER A 84 -17.17 21.38 5.20
N ALA A 85 -18.22 21.75 5.95
CA ALA A 85 -18.08 22.52 7.19
C ALA A 85 -17.84 21.66 8.44
N GLU A 86 -17.88 20.32 8.33
CA GLU A 86 -17.62 19.42 9.45
C GLU A 86 -16.10 19.18 9.62
N PRO A 87 -15.51 19.45 10.80
CA PRO A 87 -14.07 19.29 11.04
C PRO A 87 -13.45 17.94 10.64
N PRO A 88 -14.09 16.76 10.86
CA PRO A 88 -13.50 15.50 10.43
C PRO A 88 -13.40 15.38 8.90
N VAL A 89 -14.35 15.96 8.17
CA VAL A 89 -14.42 15.89 6.70
C VAL A 89 -13.33 16.75 6.06
N ASP A 90 -13.06 17.92 6.62
CA ASP A 90 -11.99 18.81 6.14
C ASP A 90 -10.60 18.14 6.22
N ARG A 91 -10.30 17.47 7.34
CA ARG A 91 -9.05 16.69 7.49
C ARG A 91 -8.97 15.55 6.46
N MET A 92 -10.08 14.85 6.23
CA MET A 92 -10.12 13.76 5.26
C MET A 92 -9.90 14.27 3.83
N LEU A 93 -10.48 15.43 3.48
CA LEU A 93 -10.27 16.06 2.17
C LEU A 93 -8.79 16.37 1.94
N TRP A 94 -8.16 17.02 2.92
CA TRP A 94 -6.73 17.29 2.85
C TRP A 94 -5.90 16.00 2.68
N ARG A 95 -6.20 14.95 3.45
CA ARG A 95 -5.46 13.69 3.41
C ARG A 95 -5.66 12.94 2.08
N VAL A 96 -6.87 12.95 1.52
CA VAL A 96 -7.16 12.38 0.20
C VAL A 96 -6.36 13.08 -0.89
N ASP A 97 -6.31 14.42 -0.84
CA ASP A 97 -5.54 15.22 -1.81
C ASP A 97 -4.04 14.95 -1.70
N GLU A 98 -3.52 14.85 -0.48
CA GLU A 98 -2.13 14.48 -0.21
C GLU A 98 -1.80 13.09 -0.77
N ILE A 99 -2.62 12.07 -0.49
CA ILE A 99 -2.44 10.71 -1.01
C ILE A 99 -2.44 10.71 -2.55
N ALA A 100 -3.38 11.41 -3.20
CA ALA A 100 -3.44 11.47 -4.65
C ALA A 100 -2.23 12.18 -5.27
N ALA A 101 -1.71 13.22 -4.61
CA ALA A 101 -0.49 13.90 -5.01
C ALA A 101 0.72 12.97 -4.90
N SER A 102 0.88 12.26 -3.78
CA SER A 102 1.98 11.31 -3.58
C SER A 102 1.89 10.10 -4.52
N ILE A 103 0.70 9.56 -4.80
CA ILE A 103 0.54 8.52 -5.84
C ILE A 103 1.00 9.03 -7.22
N SER A 104 0.69 10.28 -7.55
CA SER A 104 1.14 10.91 -8.80
C SER A 104 2.66 11.08 -8.84
N HIS A 105 3.24 11.49 -7.71
CA HIS A 105 4.68 11.62 -7.55
C HIS A 105 5.40 10.28 -7.69
N LEU A 106 4.96 9.25 -6.96
CA LEU A 106 5.48 7.89 -7.06
C LEU A 106 5.36 7.31 -8.46
N SER A 107 4.23 7.54 -9.15
CA SER A 107 4.05 7.05 -10.53
C SER A 107 5.10 7.62 -11.49
N ARG A 108 5.46 8.91 -11.33
CA ARG A 108 6.54 9.53 -12.12
C ARG A 108 7.90 8.95 -11.73
N ARG A 109 8.17 8.82 -10.43
CA ARG A 109 9.47 8.35 -9.94
C ARG A 109 9.69 6.85 -10.18
N SER A 110 8.63 6.06 -10.31
CA SER A 110 8.74 4.67 -10.73
C SER A 110 9.22 4.53 -12.17
N ASP A 111 8.89 5.47 -13.07
CA ASP A 111 9.43 5.48 -14.44
C ASP A 111 10.95 5.73 -14.42
N GLU A 112 11.41 6.60 -13.52
CA GLU A 112 12.85 6.85 -13.32
C GLU A 112 13.56 5.58 -12.78
N LEU A 113 12.97 4.89 -11.80
CA LEU A 113 13.48 3.60 -11.30
C LEU A 113 13.54 2.54 -12.41
N ALA A 114 12.51 2.43 -13.24
CA ALA A 114 12.48 1.50 -14.37
C ALA A 114 13.61 1.80 -15.37
N SER A 115 13.83 3.09 -15.68
CA SER A 115 14.90 3.53 -16.57
C SER A 115 16.31 3.22 -16.01
N LEU A 116 16.48 3.38 -14.69
CA LEU A 116 17.73 3.04 -14.00
C LEU A 116 17.98 1.54 -14.03
N SER A 117 16.97 0.73 -13.69
CA SER A 117 17.05 -0.74 -13.75
C SER A 117 17.46 -1.23 -15.15
N HIS A 118 16.83 -0.67 -16.20
CA HIS A 118 17.15 -1.02 -17.58
C HIS A 118 18.60 -0.66 -17.94
N THR A 119 19.06 0.51 -17.52
CA THR A 119 20.44 0.97 -17.76
C THR A 119 21.46 0.06 -17.07
N LEU A 120 21.24 -0.26 -15.79
CA LEU A 120 22.14 -1.12 -15.00
C LEU A 120 22.17 -2.56 -15.52
N SER A 121 21.05 -3.06 -16.03
CA SER A 121 20.95 -4.40 -16.62
C SER A 121 21.84 -4.57 -17.86
N GLY A 122 22.28 -3.48 -18.49
CA GLY A 122 23.21 -3.48 -19.63
C GLY A 122 24.67 -3.69 -19.24
N ASP A 123 25.05 -3.50 -17.97
CA ASP A 123 26.43 -3.72 -17.47
C ASP A 123 26.49 -5.01 -16.63
N PRO A 124 27.24 -6.04 -17.06
CA PRO A 124 27.42 -7.28 -16.29
C PRO A 124 27.99 -7.07 -14.88
N ARG A 125 28.72 -5.98 -14.63
CA ARG A 125 29.29 -5.67 -13.30
C ARG A 125 28.25 -5.16 -12.32
N GLU A 126 27.15 -4.62 -12.82
CA GLU A 126 26.07 -4.01 -12.05
C GLU A 126 24.88 -4.96 -11.86
N HIS A 127 25.02 -6.24 -12.24
CA HIS A 127 23.89 -7.18 -12.30
C HIS A 127 23.16 -7.35 -10.96
N GLU A 128 23.88 -7.43 -9.84
CA GLU A 128 23.28 -7.53 -8.50
C GLU A 128 22.52 -6.24 -8.12
N TYR A 129 23.08 -5.08 -8.45
CA TYR A 129 22.44 -3.79 -8.19
C TYR A 129 21.22 -3.56 -9.09
N ALA A 130 21.28 -3.99 -10.36
CA ALA A 130 20.16 -3.98 -11.28
C ALA A 130 18.97 -4.81 -10.73
N GLN A 131 19.24 -6.01 -10.20
CA GLN A 131 18.20 -6.84 -9.56
C GLN A 131 17.62 -6.17 -8.31
N TYR A 132 18.45 -5.52 -7.50
CA TYR A 132 17.99 -4.74 -6.36
C TYR A 132 17.06 -3.60 -6.77
N VAL A 133 17.46 -2.78 -7.74
CA VAL A 133 16.66 -1.66 -8.26
C VAL A 133 15.36 -2.16 -8.89
N GLN A 134 15.40 -3.28 -9.63
CA GLN A 134 14.20 -3.91 -10.18
C GLN A 134 13.22 -4.34 -9.08
N GLY A 135 13.72 -4.96 -8.00
CA GLY A 135 12.88 -5.33 -6.86
C GLY A 135 12.24 -4.13 -6.17
N ARG A 136 12.96 -3.00 -6.08
CA ARG A 136 12.41 -1.74 -5.55
C ARG A 136 11.37 -1.12 -6.46
N TYR A 137 11.60 -1.14 -7.77
CA TYR A 137 10.61 -0.72 -8.76
C TYR A 137 9.32 -1.53 -8.64
N ASP A 138 9.42 -2.86 -8.58
CA ASP A 138 8.24 -3.75 -8.47
C ASP A 138 7.48 -3.50 -7.14
N GLU A 139 8.21 -3.25 -6.04
CA GLU A 139 7.62 -2.92 -4.73
C GLU A 139 6.88 -1.57 -4.75
N VAL A 140 7.51 -0.51 -5.29
CA VAL A 140 6.89 0.82 -5.41
C VAL A 140 5.64 0.73 -6.29
N ARG A 141 5.74 0.07 -7.44
CA ARG A 141 4.62 -0.16 -8.34
C ARG A 141 3.45 -0.87 -7.65
N HIS A 142 3.72 -1.97 -6.96
CA HIS A 142 2.69 -2.72 -6.23
C HIS A 142 1.97 -1.84 -5.20
N ARG A 143 2.71 -1.05 -4.44
CA ARG A 143 2.12 -0.15 -3.42
C ARG A 143 1.33 0.98 -4.01
N THR A 144 1.79 1.59 -5.10
CA THR A 144 1.05 2.63 -5.82
C THR A 144 -0.29 2.09 -6.32
N GLN A 145 -0.31 0.86 -6.84
CA GLN A 145 -1.54 0.19 -7.30
C GLN A 145 -2.48 -0.14 -6.12
N ALA A 146 -1.94 -0.64 -5.01
CA ALA A 146 -2.70 -0.94 -3.80
C ALA A 146 -3.32 0.33 -3.20
N ALA A 147 -2.52 1.37 -2.99
CA ALA A 147 -2.96 2.66 -2.47
C ALA A 147 -4.04 3.31 -3.34
N THR A 148 -3.90 3.23 -4.67
CA THR A 148 -4.92 3.72 -5.60
C THR A 148 -6.24 2.97 -5.43
N SER A 149 -6.18 1.64 -5.35
CA SER A 149 -7.38 0.80 -5.19
C SER A 149 -8.04 1.02 -3.83
N ASP A 150 -7.26 1.16 -2.77
CA ASP A 150 -7.75 1.43 -1.42
C ASP A 150 -8.36 2.83 -1.31
N LEU A 151 -7.81 3.82 -2.02
CA LEU A 151 -8.38 5.15 -2.12
C LEU A 151 -9.75 5.10 -2.79
N GLU A 152 -9.88 4.43 -3.95
CA GLU A 152 -11.17 4.24 -4.62
C GLU A 152 -12.19 3.50 -3.75
N ASN A 153 -11.77 2.45 -3.04
CA ASN A 153 -12.62 1.73 -2.09
C ASN A 153 -13.06 2.63 -0.92
N THR A 154 -12.24 3.59 -0.52
CA THR A 154 -12.57 4.57 0.51
C THR A 154 -13.61 5.58 0.02
N VAL A 155 -13.51 6.01 -1.24
CA VAL A 155 -14.56 6.83 -1.89
C VAL A 155 -15.89 6.09 -1.96
N ALA A 156 -15.89 4.83 -2.42
CA ALA A 156 -17.10 4.02 -2.51
C ALA A 156 -17.76 3.78 -1.13
N ARG A 157 -16.96 3.57 -0.08
CA ARG A 157 -17.47 3.46 1.29
C ARG A 157 -18.07 4.78 1.79
N PHE A 158 -17.45 5.91 1.46
CA PHE A 158 -17.99 7.23 1.80
C PHE A 158 -19.34 7.49 1.12
N GLU A 159 -19.47 7.19 -0.16
CA GLU A 159 -20.75 7.25 -0.88
C GLU A 159 -21.83 6.36 -0.23
N GLY A 160 -21.46 5.15 0.20
CA GLY A 160 -22.34 4.24 0.93
C GLY A 160 -22.85 4.82 2.25
N ILE A 161 -21.98 5.48 3.02
CA ILE A 161 -22.34 6.17 4.27
C ILE A 161 -23.35 7.29 4.01
N LEU A 162 -23.11 8.11 2.98
CA LEU A 162 -24.02 9.20 2.61
C LEU A 162 -25.40 8.67 2.18
N SER A 163 -25.42 7.57 1.44
CA SER A 163 -26.63 6.94 0.92
C SER A 163 -27.49 6.28 2.00
N ALA A 164 -26.87 5.79 3.09
CA ALA A 164 -27.56 5.05 4.14
C ALA A 164 -28.44 5.92 5.07
N ARG A 165 -28.32 7.25 5.05
CA ARG A 165 -29.22 8.26 5.68
C ARG A 165 -29.85 7.93 7.05
N HIS A 166 -29.16 7.19 7.93
CA HIS A 166 -29.51 7.00 9.34
C HIS A 166 -28.39 7.55 10.23
N LEU A 167 -28.52 8.84 10.51
CA LEU A 167 -27.63 9.74 11.25
C LEU A 167 -27.39 9.39 12.74
N SER A 168 -27.72 8.19 13.21
CA SER A 168 -27.39 7.77 14.59
C SER A 168 -26.08 7.00 14.72
N ALA A 169 -25.41 6.66 13.60
CA ALA A 169 -24.12 5.96 13.56
C ALA A 169 -22.96 6.80 12.95
N GLY A 170 -23.19 8.09 12.68
CA GLY A 170 -22.35 8.89 11.77
C GLY A 170 -20.92 9.19 12.22
N GLY A 171 -20.61 9.18 13.53
CA GLY A 171 -19.26 9.46 14.03
C GLY A 171 -18.27 8.33 13.75
N GLY A 172 -18.62 7.09 14.14
CA GLY A 172 -17.70 5.95 14.04
C GLY A 172 -17.35 5.58 12.60
N ALA A 173 -18.29 5.71 11.65
CA ALA A 173 -18.03 5.39 10.25
C ALA A 173 -17.08 6.41 9.58
N LEU A 174 -17.15 7.69 9.97
CA LEU A 174 -16.20 8.71 9.50
C LEU A 174 -14.82 8.54 10.13
N ASP A 175 -14.76 8.17 11.41
CA ASP A 175 -13.50 7.85 12.09
C ASP A 175 -12.80 6.63 11.46
N GLU A 176 -13.56 5.59 11.09
CA GLU A 176 -13.05 4.43 10.37
C GLU A 176 -12.51 4.79 8.98
N LEU A 177 -13.19 5.67 8.25
CA LEU A 177 -12.69 6.17 6.96
C LEU A 177 -11.42 7.00 7.15
N ALA A 178 -11.35 7.86 8.15
CA ALA A 178 -10.15 8.64 8.45
C ALA A 178 -8.96 7.72 8.78
N ALA A 179 -9.18 6.67 9.58
CA ALA A 179 -8.17 5.66 9.87
C ALA A 179 -7.72 4.88 8.63
N ALA A 180 -8.64 4.58 7.71
CA ALA A 180 -8.32 3.97 6.43
C ALA A 180 -7.43 4.89 5.58
N LEU A 181 -7.75 6.19 5.50
CA LEU A 181 -6.92 7.18 4.80
C LEU A 181 -5.51 7.27 5.39
N GLU A 182 -5.37 7.25 6.72
CA GLU A 182 -4.03 7.23 7.34
C GLU A 182 -3.24 5.96 7.02
N THR A 183 -3.92 4.82 6.94
CA THR A 183 -3.29 3.55 6.56
C THR A 183 -2.78 3.59 5.12
N ILE A 184 -3.59 4.16 4.21
CA ILE A 184 -3.21 4.34 2.80
C ILE A 184 -2.00 5.29 2.71
N GLY A 185 -2.08 6.45 3.38
CA GLY A 185 -1.00 7.43 3.39
C GLY A 185 0.31 6.85 3.94
N TYR A 186 0.25 6.07 5.02
CA TYR A 186 1.44 5.36 5.52
C TYR A 186 2.05 4.41 4.48
N GLY A 187 1.23 3.67 3.72
CA GLY A 187 1.70 2.81 2.64
C GLY A 187 2.42 3.58 1.53
N VAL A 188 1.89 4.75 1.17
CA VAL A 188 2.48 5.67 0.19
C VAL A 188 3.80 6.28 0.70
N ASP A 189 3.86 6.70 1.97
CA ASP A 189 5.07 7.25 2.60
C ASP A 189 6.23 6.26 2.64
N ILE A 190 5.95 4.96 2.75
CA ILE A 190 7.02 3.95 2.62
C ILE A 190 7.45 3.81 1.15
N GLY A 191 6.52 3.96 0.19
CA GLY A 191 6.86 4.03 -1.24
C GLY A 191 7.81 5.18 -1.56
N GLU A 192 7.55 6.36 -1.00
CA GLU A 192 8.38 7.56 -1.18
C GLU A 192 9.79 7.34 -0.63
N ARG A 193 9.89 6.74 0.57
CA ARG A 193 11.20 6.37 1.14
C ARG A 193 11.98 5.39 0.27
N ILE A 194 11.33 4.40 -0.33
CA ILE A 194 12.01 3.45 -1.23
C ILE A 194 12.58 4.18 -2.46
N VAL A 195 11.80 5.08 -3.03
CA VAL A 195 12.23 5.90 -4.17
C VAL A 195 13.43 6.76 -3.78
N ASP A 196 13.36 7.46 -2.65
CA ASP A 196 14.44 8.34 -2.16
C ASP A 196 15.71 7.55 -1.82
N ASP A 197 15.57 6.33 -1.27
CA ASP A 197 16.72 5.46 -0.96
C ASP A 197 17.51 5.05 -2.21
N VAL A 198 16.86 4.99 -3.38
CA VAL A 198 17.48 4.53 -4.64
C VAL A 198 17.89 5.70 -5.55
N LEU A 199 17.01 6.68 -5.72
CA LEU A 199 17.21 7.80 -6.64
C LEU A 199 17.76 9.06 -5.95
N GLY A 200 17.80 9.08 -4.61
CA GLY A 200 18.04 10.28 -3.82
C GLY A 200 16.80 11.20 -3.77
N PRO A 201 16.75 12.14 -2.81
CA PRO A 201 15.63 13.07 -2.70
C PRO A 201 15.55 13.97 -3.93
N GLU A 202 14.33 14.33 -4.33
CA GLU A 202 14.14 15.28 -5.43
C GLU A 202 14.78 16.64 -5.07
N PRO A 203 15.59 17.25 -5.96
CA PRO A 203 16.20 18.54 -5.67
C PRO A 203 15.12 19.60 -5.48
N SER A 204 15.15 20.30 -4.33
CA SER A 204 14.26 21.43 -4.09
C SER A 204 14.38 22.44 -5.23
N PRO A 205 13.26 22.94 -5.78
CA PRO A 205 13.32 24.02 -6.76
C PRO A 205 14.06 25.20 -6.10
N GLY A 206 15.21 25.55 -6.68
CA GLY A 206 15.98 26.70 -6.22
C GLY A 206 15.13 27.97 -6.24
N PRO A 207 15.49 28.99 -5.44
CA PRO A 207 14.77 30.25 -5.46
C PRO A 207 14.68 30.77 -6.91
N PRO A 208 13.54 31.34 -7.33
CA PRO A 208 13.41 31.89 -8.67
C PRO A 208 14.54 32.89 -8.91
N VAL A 209 15.34 32.65 -9.94
CA VAL A 209 16.37 33.59 -10.37
C VAL A 209 15.63 34.85 -10.87
N PRO A 210 15.95 36.04 -10.33
CA PRO A 210 15.26 37.29 -10.66
C PRO A 210 15.46 37.73 -12.11
#